data_AF-A0A8H3E5S9-F1
#
_entry.id   AF-A0A8H3E5S9-F1
#
_cell.length_a   1.000
_cell.length_b   1.000
_cell.length_c   1.000
_cell.angle_alpha   90.00
_cell.angle_beta   90.00
_cell.angle_gamma   90.00
#
_symmetry.space_group_name_H-M   'P 1'
#
loop_
_entity.id
_entity.type
_entity.pdbx_description
1 polymer ?
#
loop_
_entity_poly.entity_id
_entity_poly.type
_entity_poly.pdbx_seq_one_letter_code
_entity_poly.pdbx_strand_id
1 'polypeptide(L)'
;MIALTAVLAAAVVANAQITPRQAATPTANVSPPALSSTNPTAIPLSSIYASAPTQATVALHTTYAAGATPPISGAPALPTAAITAANWPALDQIPPLDSPQVKQWIQEVANSGIKIPTVAQTMLGGCGEPANAAALANATAQGNCWWTCGGCSRETDITTCPDKATWGLSFDDGPSPYTPDLLNYLDANNIKSTFFV
;
A
#
# COMPACT_ATOMS: atom_id res chain seq x y z
N MET A 1 -13.39 -65.69 -40.75
CA MET A 1 -12.77 -66.22 -39.52
C MET A 1 -11.74 -65.20 -39.06
N ILE A 2 -12.09 -64.34 -38.10
CA ILE A 2 -11.20 -63.32 -37.54
C ILE A 2 -11.08 -63.65 -36.06
N ALA A 3 -9.88 -64.06 -35.65
CA ALA A 3 -9.58 -64.48 -34.30
C ALA A 3 -9.34 -63.25 -33.41
N LEU A 4 -9.97 -63.30 -32.24
CA LEU A 4 -9.88 -62.31 -31.17
C LEU A 4 -8.68 -62.67 -30.28
N THR A 5 -7.66 -61.82 -30.23
CA THR A 5 -6.51 -61.99 -29.31
C THR A 5 -6.61 -60.95 -28.19
N ALA A 6 -6.90 -61.43 -26.98
CA ALA A 6 -6.89 -60.63 -25.76
C ALA A 6 -5.43 -60.42 -25.29
N VAL A 7 -5.07 -59.16 -25.02
CA VAL A 7 -3.78 -58.81 -24.41
C VAL A 7 -3.96 -58.73 -22.90
N LEU A 8 -3.26 -59.62 -22.18
CA LEU A 8 -3.17 -59.65 -20.73
C LEU A 8 -2.14 -58.60 -20.28
N ALA A 9 -2.54 -57.61 -19.48
CA ALA A 9 -1.62 -56.66 -18.87
C ALA A 9 -1.02 -57.26 -17.59
N ALA A 10 0.30 -57.46 -17.58
CA ALA A 10 1.05 -57.84 -16.38
C ALA A 10 1.31 -56.59 -15.52
N ALA A 11 0.87 -56.63 -14.26
CA ALA A 11 1.18 -55.58 -13.29
C ALA A 11 2.65 -55.74 -12.81
N VAL A 12 3.47 -54.71 -13.03
CA VAL A 12 4.82 -54.64 -12.49
C VAL A 12 4.72 -54.16 -11.04
N VAL A 13 5.10 -55.02 -10.09
CA VAL A 13 5.23 -54.65 -8.68
C VAL A 13 6.56 -53.92 -8.51
N ALA A 14 6.51 -52.60 -8.33
CA ALA A 14 7.68 -51.81 -7.98
C ALA A 14 7.97 -51.95 -6.48
N ASN A 15 9.04 -52.66 -6.14
CA ASN A 15 9.58 -52.74 -4.78
C ASN A 15 10.19 -51.38 -4.41
N ALA A 16 9.43 -50.52 -3.73
CA ALA A 16 9.96 -49.28 -3.17
C ALA A 16 10.90 -49.60 -2.00
N GLN A 17 12.21 -49.49 -2.23
CA GLN A 17 13.20 -49.51 -1.15
C GLN A 17 13.03 -48.24 -0.31
N ILE A 18 12.66 -48.44 0.96
CA ILE A 18 12.53 -47.38 1.95
C ILE A 18 13.94 -46.90 2.30
N THR A 19 14.37 -45.79 1.70
CA THR A 19 15.57 -45.09 2.14
C THR A 19 15.25 -44.39 3.47
N PRO A 20 16.06 -44.57 4.53
CA PRO A 20 15.82 -43.85 5.77
C PRO A 20 15.98 -42.34 5.52
N ARG A 21 14.95 -41.59 5.93
CA ARG A 21 14.92 -40.13 5.91
C ARG A 21 16.13 -39.62 6.69
N GLN A 22 17.02 -38.87 6.04
CA GLN A 22 18.08 -38.15 6.73
C GLN A 22 17.44 -37.30 7.85
N ALA A 23 18.02 -37.39 9.05
CA ALA A 23 17.58 -36.62 10.19
C ALA A 23 17.56 -35.12 9.84
N ALA A 24 16.46 -34.47 10.17
CA ALA A 24 16.34 -33.02 10.06
C ALA A 24 17.48 -32.36 10.85
N THR A 25 18.22 -31.48 10.18
CA THR A 25 19.14 -30.54 10.81
C THR A 25 18.39 -29.80 11.93
N PRO A 26 18.96 -29.63 13.12
CA PRO A 26 18.24 -28.96 14.20
C PRO A 26 17.86 -27.55 13.72
N THR A 27 16.55 -27.30 13.66
CA THR A 27 16.00 -25.97 13.50
C THR A 27 16.62 -25.12 14.60
N ALA A 28 17.39 -24.10 14.22
CA ALA A 28 17.82 -23.08 15.16
C ALA A 28 16.58 -22.62 15.93
N ASN A 29 16.65 -22.66 17.24
CA ASN A 29 15.61 -22.20 18.14
C ASN A 29 15.54 -20.67 18.02
N VAL A 30 15.00 -20.17 16.92
CA VAL A 30 14.73 -18.74 16.74
C VAL A 30 13.59 -18.45 17.69
N SER A 31 13.90 -17.75 18.79
CA SER A 31 12.86 -17.27 19.69
C SER A 31 11.86 -16.46 18.86
N PRO A 32 10.54 -16.64 19.06
CA PRO A 32 9.56 -15.79 18.40
C PRO A 32 9.93 -14.33 18.69
N PRO A 33 9.78 -13.42 17.70
CA PRO A 33 10.11 -12.02 17.90
C PRO A 33 9.38 -11.51 19.14
N ALA A 34 10.14 -11.10 20.15
CA ALA A 34 9.57 -10.44 21.31
C ALA A 34 9.03 -9.09 20.86
N LEU A 35 7.77 -8.80 21.16
CA LEU A 35 7.21 -7.47 20.93
C LEU A 35 8.05 -6.48 21.75
N SER A 36 8.68 -5.52 21.08
CA SER A 36 9.48 -4.47 21.73
C SER A 36 8.64 -3.46 22.53
N SER A 37 7.31 -3.58 22.50
CA SER A 37 6.40 -2.76 23.29
C SER A 37 6.21 -3.42 24.65
N THR A 38 6.83 -2.85 25.68
CA THR A 38 6.57 -3.19 27.09
C THR A 38 5.69 -2.12 27.73
N ASN A 39 4.88 -2.56 28.71
CA ASN A 39 4.00 -1.74 29.54
C ASN A 39 4.72 -0.45 30.03
N PRO A 40 4.11 0.75 29.96
CA PRO A 40 2.66 1.01 29.98
C PRO A 40 1.95 1.31 28.65
N THR A 41 2.64 1.31 27.50
CA THR A 41 2.00 1.67 26.22
C THR A 41 1.54 0.47 25.39
N ALA A 42 1.90 -0.75 25.79
CA ALA A 42 1.49 -1.98 25.10
C ALA A 42 0.01 -2.30 25.36
N ILE A 43 -0.84 -2.12 24.34
CA ILE A 43 -2.22 -2.62 24.33
C ILE A 43 -2.19 -4.12 23.97
N PRO A 44 -2.87 -5.02 24.72
CA PRO A 44 -2.94 -6.43 24.38
C PRO A 44 -3.40 -6.65 22.93
N LEU A 45 -2.83 -7.65 22.25
CA LEU A 45 -3.23 -7.96 20.86
C LEU A 45 -4.74 -8.21 20.74
N SER A 46 -5.35 -8.81 21.76
CA SER A 46 -6.80 -9.04 21.84
C SER A 46 -7.65 -7.76 21.90
N SER A 47 -7.05 -6.63 22.26
CA SER A 47 -7.69 -5.31 22.28
C SER A 47 -7.44 -4.48 21.01
N ILE A 48 -6.74 -5.02 20.01
CA ILE A 48 -6.57 -4.39 18.70
C ILE A 48 -7.66 -4.95 17.77
N TYR A 49 -8.77 -4.23 17.67
CA TYR A 49 -9.89 -4.55 16.77
C TYR A 49 -10.46 -3.26 16.17
N ALA A 50 -11.27 -3.36 15.12
CA ALA A 50 -11.73 -2.21 14.33
C ALA A 50 -12.50 -1.13 15.12
N SER A 51 -13.02 -1.48 16.30
CA SER A 51 -13.74 -0.57 17.20
C SER A 51 -13.07 -0.43 18.58
N ALA A 52 -11.77 -0.71 18.66
CA ALA A 52 -11.01 -0.50 19.88
C ALA A 52 -11.08 0.97 20.32
N PRO A 53 -11.20 1.25 21.63
CA PRO A 53 -11.24 2.62 22.13
C PRO A 53 -9.96 3.36 21.74
N THR A 54 -10.10 4.58 21.21
CA THR A 54 -8.95 5.40 20.85
C THR A 54 -8.35 6.05 22.10
N GLN A 55 -7.04 6.29 22.07
CA GLN A 55 -6.37 7.03 23.14
C GLN A 55 -6.79 8.50 23.13
N ALA A 56 -6.50 9.23 24.20
CA ALA A 56 -6.69 10.68 24.20
C ALA A 56 -5.72 11.32 23.19
N THR A 57 -6.20 12.29 22.42
CA THR A 57 -5.36 13.05 21.50
C THR A 57 -4.47 14.04 22.25
N VAL A 58 -3.26 14.27 21.76
CA VAL A 58 -2.37 15.31 22.28
C VAL A 58 -2.51 16.56 21.42
N ALA A 59 -2.67 17.72 22.08
CA ALA A 59 -2.73 18.99 21.37
C ALA A 59 -1.42 19.23 20.59
N LEU A 60 -1.55 19.74 19.37
CA LEU A 60 -0.38 20.21 18.62
C LEU A 60 0.34 21.28 19.43
N HIS A 61 1.67 21.22 19.47
CA HIS A 61 2.48 22.23 20.17
C HIS A 61 2.17 23.66 19.69
N THR A 62 1.91 23.81 18.39
CA THR A 62 1.42 25.06 17.81
C THR A 62 0.70 24.80 16.50
N THR A 63 -0.28 25.63 16.19
CA THR A 63 -0.86 25.76 14.84
C THR A 63 -0.41 27.11 14.31
N TYR A 64 0.44 27.09 13.30
CA TYR A 64 0.93 28.33 12.69
C TYR A 64 -0.19 29.01 11.89
N ALA A 65 -0.28 30.33 12.02
CA ALA A 65 -1.23 31.12 11.24
C ALA A 65 -0.83 31.14 9.75
N ALA A 66 -1.83 31.36 8.90
CA ALA A 66 -1.64 31.75 7.51
C ALA A 66 -0.56 32.85 7.38
N GLY A 67 0.39 32.66 6.47
CA GLY A 67 1.50 33.60 6.26
C GLY A 67 2.67 33.49 7.24
N ALA A 68 2.66 32.56 8.20
CA ALA A 68 3.81 32.35 9.08
C ALA A 68 5.06 31.94 8.28
N THR A 69 6.22 32.48 8.66
CA THR A 69 7.51 32.12 8.06
C THR A 69 8.05 30.84 8.70
N PRO A 70 8.37 29.78 7.94
CA PRO A 70 8.97 28.58 8.50
C PRO A 70 10.37 28.88 9.08
N PRO A 71 10.83 28.12 10.09
CA PRO A 71 12.18 28.28 10.65
C PRO A 71 13.29 27.77 9.71
N ILE A 72 12.93 27.35 8.48
CA ILE A 72 13.85 26.82 7.48
C ILE A 72 14.28 27.97 6.57
N SER A 73 15.58 28.27 6.57
CA SER A 73 16.14 29.32 5.72
C SER A 73 15.81 29.08 4.24
N GLY A 74 15.19 30.07 3.59
CA GLY A 74 14.77 30.01 2.19
C GLY A 74 13.41 29.37 1.94
N ALA A 75 12.73 28.85 2.97
CA ALA A 75 11.37 28.33 2.79
C ALA A 75 10.36 29.48 2.65
N PRO A 76 9.37 29.36 1.73
CA PRO A 76 8.31 30.36 1.58
C PRO A 76 7.39 30.36 2.81
N ALA A 77 6.73 31.50 3.05
CA ALA A 77 5.70 31.62 4.08
C ALA A 77 4.53 30.65 3.83
N LEU A 78 3.84 30.24 4.90
CA LEU A 78 2.64 29.42 4.79
C LEU A 78 1.57 30.11 3.93
N PRO A 79 0.77 29.36 3.15
CA PRO A 79 -0.30 29.94 2.35
C PRO A 79 -1.27 30.78 3.19
N THR A 80 -1.71 31.91 2.65
CA THR A 80 -2.69 32.80 3.27
C THR A 80 -4.11 32.65 2.72
N ALA A 81 -4.29 31.78 1.72
CA ALA A 81 -5.56 31.59 1.05
C ALA A 81 -6.60 31.00 2.02
N ALA A 82 -7.78 31.63 2.08
CA ALA A 82 -8.91 31.06 2.78
C ALA A 82 -9.47 29.87 1.96
N ILE A 83 -9.42 28.67 2.53
CA ILE A 83 -10.01 27.49 1.91
C ILE A 83 -11.52 27.59 2.05
N THR A 84 -12.21 27.86 0.94
CA THR A 84 -13.67 27.82 0.89
C THR A 84 -14.08 26.51 0.27
N ALA A 85 -14.67 25.60 1.07
CA ALA A 85 -15.05 24.26 0.61
C ALA A 85 -15.92 24.28 -0.66
N ALA A 86 -16.79 25.29 -0.79
CA ALA A 86 -17.65 25.48 -1.97
C ALA A 86 -16.90 25.81 -3.28
N ASN A 87 -15.63 26.19 -3.21
CA ASN A 87 -14.80 26.42 -4.40
C ASN A 87 -14.20 25.13 -4.96
N TRP A 88 -14.34 24.02 -4.26
CA TRP A 88 -13.83 22.72 -4.68
C TRP A 88 -14.93 21.90 -5.38
N PRO A 89 -14.57 21.02 -6.33
CA PRO A 89 -15.53 20.14 -6.98
C PRO A 89 -16.30 19.29 -5.96
N ALA A 90 -17.52 18.89 -6.33
CA ALA A 90 -18.29 17.95 -5.53
C ALA A 90 -17.52 16.62 -5.37
N LEU A 91 -17.55 16.07 -4.15
CA LEU A 91 -16.93 14.77 -3.85
C LEU A 91 -17.57 13.68 -4.70
N ASP A 92 -16.74 12.73 -5.16
CA ASP A 92 -17.15 11.55 -5.93
C ASP A 92 -17.90 11.85 -7.23
N GLN A 93 -17.67 13.02 -7.83
CA GLN A 93 -18.18 13.38 -9.15
C GLN A 93 -17.07 13.41 -10.20
N ILE A 94 -17.43 13.06 -11.43
CA ILE A 94 -16.52 13.24 -12.57
C ILE A 94 -16.27 14.75 -12.74
N PRO A 95 -15.00 15.21 -12.71
CA PRO A 95 -14.70 16.62 -12.85
C PRO A 95 -15.16 17.19 -14.21
N PRO A 96 -15.69 18.42 -14.25
CA PRO A 96 -16.06 19.05 -15.52
C PRO A 96 -14.83 19.32 -16.39
N LEU A 97 -14.95 19.10 -17.70
CA LEU A 97 -13.86 19.25 -18.67
C LEU A 97 -13.96 20.52 -19.51
N ASP A 98 -14.91 21.40 -19.22
CA ASP A 98 -15.32 22.49 -20.09
C ASP A 98 -14.80 23.87 -19.68
N SER A 99 -14.16 23.99 -18.52
CA SER A 99 -13.52 25.24 -18.09
C SER A 99 -12.34 25.61 -19.01
N PRO A 100 -12.04 26.92 -19.20
CA PRO A 100 -10.88 27.35 -19.98
C PRO A 100 -9.57 26.73 -19.47
N GLN A 101 -9.40 26.63 -18.15
CA GLN A 101 -8.22 26.05 -17.51
C GLN A 101 -8.08 24.56 -17.81
N VAL A 102 -9.16 23.78 -17.66
CA VAL A 102 -9.10 22.33 -17.92
C VAL A 102 -8.86 22.03 -19.39
N LYS A 103 -9.49 22.79 -20.30
CA LYS A 103 -9.21 22.71 -21.74
C LYS A 103 -7.75 23.00 -22.06
N GLN A 104 -7.17 24.03 -21.44
CA GLN A 104 -5.76 24.35 -21.59
C GLN A 104 -4.87 23.20 -21.09
N TRP A 105 -5.11 22.67 -19.89
CA TRP A 105 -4.31 21.58 -19.33
C TRP A 105 -4.39 20.30 -20.18
N ILE A 106 -5.58 19.94 -20.67
CA ILE A 106 -5.75 18.82 -21.60
C ILE A 106 -4.90 19.04 -22.86
N GLN A 107 -4.90 20.26 -23.41
CA GLN A 107 -4.09 20.60 -24.58
C GLN A 107 -2.59 20.58 -24.27
N GLU A 108 -2.15 21.03 -23.10
CA GLU A 108 -0.75 20.98 -22.66
C GLU A 108 -0.25 19.53 -22.55
N VAL A 109 -1.06 18.63 -21.98
CA VAL A 109 -0.74 17.20 -21.93
C VAL A 109 -0.72 16.62 -23.35
N ALA A 110 -1.68 16.97 -24.21
CA ALA A 110 -1.66 16.54 -25.61
C ALA A 110 -0.40 17.02 -26.36
N ASN A 111 0.05 18.24 -26.09
CA ASN A 111 1.25 18.84 -26.68
C ASN A 111 2.57 18.28 -26.12
N SER A 112 2.54 17.64 -24.95
CA SER A 112 3.75 17.07 -24.32
C SER A 112 4.35 15.90 -25.10
N GLY A 113 3.59 15.32 -26.05
CA GLY A 113 3.98 14.10 -26.76
C GLY A 113 3.81 12.82 -25.93
N ILE A 114 3.35 12.94 -24.68
CA ILE A 114 3.02 11.78 -23.85
C ILE A 114 1.75 11.12 -24.39
N LYS A 115 1.84 9.82 -24.70
CA LYS A 115 0.68 9.02 -25.07
C LYS A 115 -0.17 8.76 -23.82
N ILE A 116 -1.33 9.40 -23.74
CA ILE A 116 -2.32 9.14 -22.69
C ILE A 116 -2.94 7.76 -22.94
N PRO A 117 -2.84 6.81 -21.99
CA PRO A 117 -3.47 5.50 -22.14
C PRO A 117 -5.00 5.64 -22.02
N THR A 118 -5.73 4.97 -22.90
CA THR A 118 -7.20 4.83 -22.76
C THR A 118 -7.50 3.77 -21.73
N VAL A 119 -7.83 4.19 -20.51
CA VAL A 119 -8.23 3.31 -19.41
C VAL A 119 -9.70 3.56 -19.09
N ALA A 120 -10.52 2.52 -19.15
CA ALA A 120 -11.92 2.61 -18.75
C ALA A 120 -12.02 2.82 -17.23
N GLN A 121 -13.01 3.61 -16.80
CA GLN A 121 -13.30 3.81 -15.38
C GLN A 121 -13.74 2.48 -14.74
N THR A 122 -13.26 2.22 -13.53
CA THR A 122 -13.72 1.10 -12.72
C THR A 122 -15.05 1.44 -12.03
N MET A 123 -15.96 0.48 -11.99
CA MET A 123 -17.24 0.56 -11.31
C MET A 123 -17.08 0.29 -9.81
N LEU A 124 -18.03 0.81 -9.02
CA LEU A 124 -18.14 0.50 -7.59
C LEU A 124 -18.28 -1.01 -7.36
N GLY A 125 -17.72 -1.52 -6.27
CA GLY A 125 -17.65 -2.97 -5.99
C GLY A 125 -16.25 -3.58 -6.16
N GLY A 126 -15.29 -2.79 -6.64
CA GLY A 126 -13.86 -3.15 -6.62
C GLY A 126 -13.54 -4.40 -7.45
N CYS A 127 -12.65 -5.26 -6.93
CA CYS A 127 -12.13 -6.42 -7.68
C CYS A 127 -13.19 -7.49 -7.98
N GLY A 128 -14.27 -7.54 -7.18
CA GLY A 128 -15.34 -8.54 -7.32
C GLY A 128 -16.47 -8.10 -8.27
N GLU A 129 -16.46 -6.86 -8.73
CA GLU A 129 -17.49 -6.33 -9.63
C GLU A 129 -17.30 -6.89 -11.06
N PRO A 130 -18.27 -7.63 -11.62
CA PRO A 130 -18.15 -8.18 -12.98
C PRO A 130 -17.87 -7.14 -14.06
N ALA A 131 -18.40 -5.92 -13.91
CA ALA A 131 -18.10 -4.82 -14.84
C ALA A 131 -16.61 -4.42 -14.85
N ASN A 132 -15.85 -4.78 -13.80
CA ASN A 132 -14.41 -4.53 -13.69
C ASN A 132 -13.53 -5.66 -14.23
N ALA A 133 -14.10 -6.73 -14.81
CA ALA A 133 -13.34 -7.91 -15.25
C ALA A 133 -12.17 -7.58 -16.20
N ALA A 134 -12.36 -6.63 -17.12
CA ALA A 134 -11.28 -6.19 -18.03
C ALA A 134 -10.18 -5.41 -17.31
N ALA A 135 -10.55 -4.54 -16.36
CA ALA A 135 -9.59 -3.80 -15.54
C ALA A 135 -8.78 -4.75 -14.66
N LEU A 136 -9.43 -5.76 -14.08
CA LEU A 136 -8.80 -6.83 -13.30
C LEU A 136 -7.82 -7.64 -14.16
N ALA A 137 -8.23 -8.06 -15.36
CA ALA A 137 -7.36 -8.77 -16.30
C ALA A 137 -6.14 -7.94 -16.70
N ASN A 138 -6.25 -6.61 -16.72
CA ASN A 138 -5.17 -5.68 -17.02
C ASN A 138 -4.41 -5.17 -15.78
N ALA A 139 -4.69 -5.71 -14.59
CA ALA A 139 -4.05 -5.32 -13.33
C ALA A 139 -2.65 -5.98 -13.18
N THR A 140 -1.84 -5.94 -14.23
CA THR A 140 -0.49 -6.52 -14.25
C THR A 140 0.57 -5.42 -14.25
N ALA A 141 1.85 -5.79 -14.03
CA ALA A 141 2.97 -4.86 -14.10
C ALA A 141 3.11 -4.20 -15.49
N GLN A 142 2.78 -4.94 -16.56
CA GLN A 142 2.78 -4.49 -17.94
C GLN A 142 1.49 -3.75 -18.33
N GLY A 143 0.44 -3.85 -17.53
CA GLY A 143 -0.84 -3.21 -17.75
C GLY A 143 -1.01 -1.91 -16.96
N ASN A 144 -2.26 -1.61 -16.59
CA ASN A 144 -2.62 -0.41 -15.83
C ASN A 144 -2.19 -0.48 -14.36
N CYS A 145 -1.70 -1.65 -13.93
CA CYS A 145 -1.27 -1.94 -12.57
C CYS A 145 -2.24 -1.41 -11.49
N TRP A 146 -3.48 -1.91 -11.52
CA TRP A 146 -4.42 -1.70 -10.41
C TRP A 146 -3.96 -2.52 -9.20
N TRP A 147 -3.06 -1.94 -8.41
CA TRP A 147 -2.35 -2.62 -7.31
C TRP A 147 -3.28 -3.37 -6.36
N THR A 148 -4.38 -2.74 -5.93
CA THR A 148 -5.35 -3.32 -4.99
C THR A 148 -5.90 -4.67 -5.45
N CYS A 149 -6.11 -4.86 -6.75
CA CYS A 149 -6.69 -6.08 -7.29
C CYS A 149 -5.66 -7.03 -7.91
N GLY A 150 -4.58 -6.48 -8.48
CA GLY A 150 -3.57 -7.26 -9.20
C GLY A 150 -2.31 -7.57 -8.42
N GLY A 151 -2.05 -6.89 -7.30
CA GLY A 151 -0.83 -7.04 -6.51
C GLY A 151 0.45 -6.76 -7.32
N CYS A 152 0.34 -5.99 -8.41
CA CYS A 152 1.42 -5.73 -9.34
C CYS A 152 2.44 -4.75 -8.75
N SER A 153 3.70 -4.87 -9.17
CA SER A 153 4.73 -3.85 -8.97
C SER A 153 5.58 -3.75 -10.22
N ARG A 154 6.08 -2.57 -10.50
CA ARG A 154 7.00 -2.28 -11.61
C ARG A 154 8.43 -2.23 -11.08
N GLU A 155 9.40 -2.36 -11.98
CA GLU A 155 10.83 -2.30 -11.63
C GLU A 155 11.24 -0.95 -11.02
N THR A 156 10.48 0.11 -11.30
CA THR A 156 10.66 1.44 -10.74
C THR A 156 10.01 1.63 -9.37
N ASP A 157 9.18 0.68 -8.93
CA ASP A 157 8.47 0.79 -7.67
C ASP A 157 9.39 0.36 -6.53
N ILE A 158 9.50 1.19 -5.48
CA ILE A 158 10.28 0.88 -4.30
C ILE A 158 9.39 0.10 -3.33
N THR A 159 9.53 -1.22 -3.34
CA THR A 159 8.74 -2.14 -2.49
C THR A 159 9.57 -2.82 -1.41
N THR A 160 10.89 -2.62 -1.41
CA THR A 160 11.83 -3.25 -0.48
C THR A 160 12.93 -2.29 -0.07
N CYS A 161 13.49 -2.49 1.13
CA CYS A 161 14.69 -1.78 1.55
C CYS A 161 15.91 -2.40 0.83
N PRO A 162 16.84 -1.58 0.29
CA PRO A 162 18.01 -2.10 -0.41
C PRO A 162 18.99 -2.81 0.55
N ASP A 163 19.04 -2.36 1.81
CA ASP A 163 19.93 -2.88 2.83
C ASP A 163 19.28 -3.99 3.65
N LYS A 164 20.06 -5.04 3.93
CA LYS A 164 19.62 -6.14 4.80
C LYS A 164 19.34 -5.63 6.21
N ALA A 165 18.32 -6.22 6.84
CA ALA A 165 17.89 -5.88 8.20
C ALA A 165 17.51 -4.40 8.41
N THR A 166 17.13 -3.70 7.32
CA THR A 166 16.57 -2.34 7.36
C THR A 166 15.07 -2.40 7.08
N TRP A 167 14.29 -1.58 7.81
CA TRP A 167 12.83 -1.49 7.66
C TRP A 167 12.44 -0.06 7.29
N GLY A 168 11.67 0.08 6.22
CA GLY A 168 11.11 1.36 5.78
C GLY A 168 9.79 1.63 6.49
N LEU A 169 9.85 2.28 7.64
CA LEU A 169 8.64 2.68 8.37
C LEU A 169 8.07 3.97 7.76
N SER A 170 6.87 3.92 7.20
CA SER A 170 6.15 5.09 6.71
C SER A 170 4.75 5.23 7.30
N PHE A 171 4.27 6.48 7.33
CA PHE A 171 2.91 6.82 7.74
C PHE A 171 2.29 7.75 6.69
N ASP A 172 1.11 7.37 6.20
CA ASP A 172 0.40 8.07 5.14
C ASP A 172 -0.74 8.92 5.73
N ASP A 173 -1.21 9.91 4.96
CA ASP A 173 -2.42 10.71 5.21
C ASP A 173 -2.41 11.56 6.50
N GLY A 174 -1.27 11.61 7.20
CA GLY A 174 -1.07 12.48 8.36
C GLY A 174 -0.83 13.96 7.98
N PRO A 175 -0.58 14.83 8.97
CA PRO A 175 -0.60 14.57 10.41
C PRO A 175 -2.04 14.42 10.94
N SER A 176 -2.23 13.48 11.87
CA SER A 176 -3.45 13.31 12.63
C SER A 176 -3.27 13.84 14.07
N PRO A 177 -4.35 13.93 14.86
CA PRO A 177 -4.24 14.30 16.29
C PRO A 177 -3.34 13.37 17.13
N TYR A 178 -2.98 12.18 16.64
CA TYR A 178 -2.06 11.24 17.30
C TYR A 178 -0.63 11.32 16.79
N THR A 179 -0.36 12.10 15.74
CA THR A 179 1.00 12.26 15.20
C THR A 179 2.00 12.75 16.26
N PRO A 180 1.67 13.66 17.21
CA PRO A 180 2.61 14.04 18.27
C PRO A 180 3.07 12.87 19.14
N ASP A 181 2.16 11.98 19.55
CA ASP A 181 2.50 10.80 20.36
C ASP A 181 3.39 9.82 19.59
N LEU A 182 3.07 9.62 18.31
CA LEU A 182 3.88 8.82 17.42
C LEU A 182 5.29 9.40 17.27
N LEU A 183 5.43 10.71 17.06
CA LEU A 183 6.73 11.37 16.94
C LEU A 183 7.55 11.24 18.24
N ASN A 184 6.93 11.45 19.41
CA ASN A 184 7.58 11.26 20.71
C ASN A 184 8.06 9.83 20.90
N TYR A 185 7.25 8.84 20.52
CA TYR A 185 7.63 7.44 20.60
C TYR A 185 8.80 7.11 19.66
N LEU A 186 8.75 7.57 18.41
CA LEU A 186 9.82 7.35 17.44
C LEU A 186 11.14 7.96 17.94
N ASP A 187 11.10 9.18 18.47
CA ASP A 187 12.30 9.85 19.00
C ASP A 187 12.85 9.14 20.25
N ALA A 188 12.00 8.82 21.23
CA ALA A 188 12.39 8.12 22.45
C ALA A 188 13.03 6.74 22.19
N ASN A 189 12.65 6.08 21.10
CA ASN A 189 13.20 4.79 20.69
C ASN A 189 14.28 4.90 19.61
N ASN A 190 14.71 6.12 19.25
CA ASN A 190 15.67 6.39 18.19
C ASN A 190 15.32 5.72 16.84
N ILE A 191 14.02 5.70 16.50
CA ILE A 191 13.47 5.17 15.25
C ILE A 191 13.31 6.31 14.25
N LYS A 192 13.78 6.09 13.03
CA LYS A 192 13.56 7.02 11.90
C LYS A 192 12.41 6.50 11.04
N SER A 193 11.64 7.43 10.49
CA SER A 193 10.45 7.14 9.67
C SER A 193 10.23 8.24 8.63
N THR A 194 9.44 7.94 7.61
CA THR A 194 8.99 8.88 6.58
C THR A 194 7.49 9.15 6.75
N PHE A 195 7.08 10.41 6.76
CA PHE A 195 5.67 10.80 6.75
C PHE A 195 5.29 11.29 5.35
N PHE A 196 4.31 10.65 4.73
CA PHE A 196 3.70 11.11 3.48
C PHE A 196 2.47 11.96 3.84
N VAL A 197 2.66 13.28 3.80
CA VAL A 197 1.69 14.31 4.26
C VAL A 197 0.88 14.92 3.13
#